data_AF-A0A961EJK3-F1
#
_entry.id   AF-A0A961EJK3-F1
#
_cell.length_a   1.000
_cell.length_b   1.000
_cell.length_c   1.000
_cell.angle_alpha   90.00
_cell.angle_beta   90.00
_cell.angle_gamma   90.00
#
_symmetry.space_group_name_H-M   'P 1'
#
loop_
_entity.id
_entity.type
_entity.pdbx_description
1 polymer ?
#
loop_
_entity_poly.entity_id
_entity_poly.type
_entity_poly.pdbx_seq_one_letter_code
_entity_poly.pdbx_strand_id
1 'polypeptide(L)'
;MFVDIHILQSVPPSNLNRDDTGSPKTAMYGGVMRARVSSQAWKRAVRKSYESKLDRSDLGVRTKRAIELLVERMQAKDDTVSTEVAQQKAIAVFKALGMKVDEKKTKTQQKAIDADAAGTSYGTTQYLVFWSNPQLDQLADLALSSAEKVDARAAKAAADAGHGIDVALFGRMVADAADLNVDAAVQVAHALSTHAVTPEQDYYTAVDDTNPEEETGA
;
A
#
# COMPACT_ATOMS: atom_id res chain seq x y z
N MET A 1 -27.22 2.81 -8.16
CA MET A 1 -27.07 4.26 -8.40
C MET A 1 -25.62 4.51 -8.74
N PHE A 2 -25.31 5.28 -9.78
CA PHE A 2 -23.93 5.59 -10.21
C PHE A 2 -23.71 7.11 -10.20
N VAL A 3 -22.50 7.54 -9.86
CA VAL A 3 -22.08 8.95 -9.90
C VAL A 3 -20.84 9.02 -10.79
N ASP A 4 -20.99 9.68 -11.94
CA ASP A 4 -19.92 9.82 -12.93
C ASP A 4 -19.21 11.17 -12.76
N ILE A 5 -17.88 11.14 -12.73
CA ILE A 5 -17.04 12.34 -12.55
C ILE A 5 -16.10 12.45 -13.75
N HIS A 6 -16.21 13.55 -14.49
CA HIS A 6 -15.37 13.86 -15.64
C HIS A 6 -14.47 15.05 -15.32
N ILE A 7 -13.15 14.90 -15.55
CA ILE A 7 -12.15 15.92 -15.22
C ILE A 7 -11.30 16.17 -16.46
N LEU A 8 -11.20 17.45 -16.84
CA LEU A 8 -10.21 17.93 -17.79
C LEU A 8 -9.21 18.82 -17.05
N GLN A 9 -7.95 18.41 -17.02
CA GLN A 9 -6.90 19.11 -16.30
C GLN A 9 -5.70 19.33 -17.22
N SER A 10 -5.30 20.59 -17.38
CA SER A 10 -4.04 20.93 -18.03
C SER A 10 -2.88 20.70 -17.07
N VAL A 11 -1.78 20.16 -17.58
CA VAL A 11 -0.55 19.91 -16.83
C VAL A 11 0.60 20.49 -17.66
N PRO A 12 1.52 21.27 -17.08
CA PRO A 12 2.70 21.75 -17.80
C PRO A 12 3.62 20.57 -18.21
N PRO A 13 4.63 20.82 -19.06
CA PRO A 13 5.63 19.82 -19.43
C PRO A 13 6.17 19.10 -18.19
N SER A 14 5.88 17.80 -18.08
CA SER A 14 6.22 17.00 -16.91
C SER A 14 6.11 15.51 -17.20
N ASN A 15 6.88 14.71 -16.46
CA ASN A 15 6.79 13.24 -16.47
C ASN A 15 6.00 12.75 -15.24
N LEU A 16 4.68 12.98 -15.24
CA LEU A 16 3.78 12.66 -14.10
C LEU A 16 3.79 11.16 -13.73
N ASN A 17 3.88 10.28 -14.73
CA ASN A 17 3.87 8.85 -14.52
C ASN A 17 4.72 8.14 -15.57
N ARG A 18 5.86 7.61 -15.13
CA ARG A 18 6.81 6.87 -15.96
C ARG A 18 6.65 5.35 -15.90
N ASP A 19 7.16 4.67 -16.92
CA ASP A 19 7.38 3.23 -16.93
C ASP A 19 8.71 2.83 -16.26
N ASP A 20 9.08 1.56 -16.39
CA ASP A 20 10.30 0.96 -15.85
C ASP A 20 11.60 1.46 -16.49
N THR A 21 11.52 2.03 -17.70
CA THR A 21 12.67 2.65 -18.40
C THR A 21 12.81 4.14 -18.12
N GLY A 22 11.84 4.74 -17.41
CA GLY A 22 11.81 6.16 -17.11
C GLY A 22 11.00 7.00 -18.11
N SER A 23 10.53 6.40 -19.21
CA SER A 23 9.73 7.09 -20.22
C SER A 23 8.32 7.41 -19.71
N PRO A 24 7.71 8.55 -20.09
CA PRO A 24 6.31 8.83 -19.77
C PRO A 24 5.40 7.74 -20.33
N LYS A 25 4.43 7.28 -19.54
CA LYS A 25 3.48 6.28 -20.03
C LYS A 25 2.61 6.87 -21.14
N THR A 26 2.46 6.12 -22.22
CA THR A 26 1.58 6.46 -23.33
C THR A 26 0.52 5.38 -23.57
N ALA A 27 -0.44 5.67 -24.43
CA ALA A 27 -1.39 4.71 -24.98
C ALA A 27 -1.84 5.14 -26.39
N MET A 28 -2.17 4.16 -27.24
CA MET A 28 -2.79 4.40 -28.54
C MET A 28 -4.30 4.53 -28.38
N TYR A 29 -4.89 5.65 -28.82
CA TYR A 29 -6.34 5.84 -28.78
C TYR A 29 -6.81 6.75 -29.91
N GLY A 30 -7.73 6.23 -30.73
CA GLY A 30 -8.20 6.91 -31.94
C GLY A 30 -7.11 7.06 -33.02
N GLY A 31 -6.21 6.07 -33.13
CA GLY A 31 -5.14 6.05 -34.13
C GLY A 31 -3.94 6.95 -33.83
N VAL A 32 -3.93 7.65 -32.70
CA VAL A 32 -2.82 8.52 -32.28
C VAL A 32 -2.30 8.15 -30.88
N MET A 33 -1.02 8.43 -30.66
CA MET A 33 -0.38 8.27 -29.35
C MET A 33 -0.82 9.39 -28.40
N ARG A 34 -1.17 9.03 -27.16
CA ARG A 34 -1.63 9.94 -26.12
C ARG A 34 -0.83 9.75 -24.84
N ALA A 35 -0.62 10.84 -24.11
CA ALA A 35 -0.04 10.76 -22.77
C ALA A 35 -1.02 10.04 -21.86
N ARG A 36 -0.52 9.19 -20.97
CA ARG A 36 -1.34 8.39 -20.06
C ARG A 36 -0.84 8.50 -18.65
N VAL A 37 -1.73 8.86 -17.71
CA VAL A 37 -1.49 8.65 -16.29
C VAL A 37 -2.27 7.42 -15.84
N SER A 38 -1.58 6.48 -15.21
CA SER A 38 -2.20 5.22 -14.81
C SER A 38 -3.22 5.41 -13.70
N SER A 39 -4.33 4.66 -13.74
CA SER A 39 -5.39 4.78 -12.72
C SER A 39 -4.85 4.51 -11.32
N GLN A 40 -3.88 3.59 -11.17
CA GLN A 40 -3.21 3.33 -9.90
C GLN A 40 -2.38 4.52 -9.37
N ALA A 41 -1.78 5.33 -10.25
CA ALA A 41 -1.04 6.52 -9.84
C ALA A 41 -2.00 7.55 -9.22
N TRP A 42 -3.13 7.80 -9.88
CA TRP A 42 -4.18 8.68 -9.34
C TRP A 42 -4.83 8.12 -8.09
N LYS A 43 -5.21 6.83 -8.06
CA LYS A 43 -5.77 6.20 -6.86
C LYS A 43 -4.83 6.32 -5.66
N ARG A 44 -3.52 6.18 -5.86
CA ARG A 44 -2.54 6.38 -4.77
C ARG A 44 -2.46 7.84 -4.34
N ALA A 45 -2.40 8.79 -5.27
CA ALA A 45 -2.36 10.21 -4.97
C ALA A 45 -3.61 10.64 -4.18
N VAL A 46 -4.80 10.22 -4.63
CA VAL A 46 -6.08 10.46 -3.95
C VAL A 46 -6.07 9.88 -2.54
N ARG A 47 -5.69 8.60 -2.37
CA ARG A 47 -5.61 7.97 -1.04
C ARG A 47 -4.67 8.70 -0.09
N LYS A 48 -3.46 9.07 -0.55
CA LYS A 48 -2.54 9.87 0.26
C LYS A 48 -3.13 11.22 0.68
N SER A 49 -3.95 11.82 -0.19
CA SER A 49 -4.61 13.08 0.12
C SER A 49 -5.69 12.97 1.20
N TYR A 50 -6.14 11.76 1.53
CA TYR A 50 -7.11 11.51 2.61
C TYR A 50 -6.48 11.73 3.99
N GLU A 51 -5.17 11.48 4.14
CA GLU A 51 -4.46 11.63 5.42
C GLU A 51 -4.53 13.06 6.00
N SER A 52 -4.78 14.07 5.14
CA SER A 52 -4.94 15.47 5.56
C SER A 52 -6.40 15.94 5.57
N LYS A 53 -7.37 15.09 5.21
CA LYS A 53 -8.79 15.47 5.05
C LYS A 53 -9.75 14.63 5.87
N LEU A 54 -9.37 13.41 6.22
CA LEU A 54 -10.19 12.43 6.91
C LEU A 54 -9.47 11.98 8.19
N ASP A 55 -10.23 11.43 9.13
CA ASP A 55 -9.64 10.81 10.32
C ASP A 55 -8.81 9.60 9.90
N ARG A 56 -7.62 9.47 10.47
CA ARG A 56 -6.75 8.30 10.26
C ARG A 56 -7.43 7.02 10.74
N SER A 57 -8.30 7.07 11.74
CA SER A 57 -9.06 5.89 12.21
C SER A 57 -9.88 5.23 11.10
N ASP A 58 -10.34 6.01 10.12
CA ASP A 58 -11.22 5.54 9.05
C ASP A 58 -10.46 5.14 7.77
N LEU A 59 -9.12 5.21 7.80
CA LEU A 59 -8.27 4.88 6.67
C LEU A 59 -7.61 3.51 6.84
N GLY A 60 -7.04 3.02 5.74
CA GLY A 60 -6.31 1.78 5.70
C GLY A 60 -4.83 1.97 5.40
N VAL A 61 -4.06 0.93 5.73
CA VAL A 61 -2.63 0.81 5.45
C VAL A 61 -2.40 -0.40 4.56
N ARG A 62 -1.69 -0.18 3.45
CA ARG A 62 -1.30 -1.25 2.53
C ARG A 62 0.13 -1.68 2.83
N THR A 63 0.31 -2.85 3.43
CA THR A 63 1.63 -3.31 3.90
C THR A 63 1.79 -4.83 3.87
N LYS A 64 3.04 -5.28 3.85
CA LYS A 64 3.43 -6.67 4.17
C LYS A 64 3.77 -6.85 5.66
N ARG A 65 4.00 -5.74 6.37
CA ARG A 65 4.36 -5.69 7.79
C ARG A 65 3.10 -5.65 8.68
N ALA A 66 2.08 -6.43 8.32
CA ALA A 66 0.81 -6.43 9.06
C ALA A 66 0.95 -7.03 10.48
N ILE A 67 1.91 -7.93 10.68
CA ILE A 67 2.23 -8.51 11.99
C ILE A 67 2.74 -7.44 12.95
N GLU A 68 3.72 -6.65 12.52
CA GLU A 68 4.25 -5.55 13.30
C GLU A 68 3.17 -4.54 13.68
N LEU A 69 2.34 -4.13 12.71
CA LEU A 69 1.22 -3.22 12.99
C LEU A 69 0.25 -3.77 14.04
N LEU A 70 0.09 -5.08 14.12
CA LEU A 70 -0.75 -5.74 15.10
C LEU A 70 -0.06 -5.84 16.46
N VAL A 71 1.25 -6.12 16.49
CA VAL A 71 2.08 -6.13 17.70
C VAL A 71 2.07 -4.75 18.35
N GLU A 72 2.35 -3.69 17.59
CA GLU A 72 2.33 -2.31 18.08
C GLU A 72 0.96 -1.95 18.68
N ARG A 73 -0.13 -2.37 18.04
CA ARG A 73 -1.50 -2.13 18.55
C ARG A 73 -1.80 -2.89 19.82
N MET A 74 -1.37 -4.15 19.91
CA MET A 74 -1.53 -4.94 21.14
C MET A 74 -0.78 -4.30 22.30
N GLN A 75 0.46 -3.86 22.08
CA GLN A 75 1.28 -3.21 23.11
C GLN A 75 0.77 -1.82 23.50
N ALA A 76 0.16 -1.09 22.57
CA ALA A 76 -0.49 0.18 22.87
C ALA A 76 -1.76 0.00 23.73
N LYS A 77 -2.41 -1.17 23.67
CA LYS A 77 -3.61 -1.50 24.46
C LYS A 77 -3.27 -2.16 25.80
N ASP A 78 -2.22 -2.98 25.83
CA ASP A 78 -1.74 -3.71 27.01
C ASP A 78 -0.20 -3.69 27.02
N ASP A 79 0.35 -2.84 27.88
CA ASP A 79 1.81 -2.61 28.02
C ASP A 79 2.54 -3.76 28.70
N THR A 80 1.80 -4.74 29.25
CA THR A 80 2.37 -5.90 29.94
C THR A 80 2.77 -7.02 28.98
N VAL A 81 2.30 -6.97 27.73
CA VAL A 81 2.56 -8.02 26.73
C VAL A 81 3.94 -7.85 26.10
N SER A 82 4.79 -8.86 26.30
CA SER A 82 6.10 -8.88 25.65
C SER A 82 5.99 -8.95 24.12
N THR A 83 6.97 -8.39 23.43
CA THR A 83 7.01 -8.35 21.96
C THR A 83 6.95 -9.75 21.34
N GLU A 84 7.58 -10.74 21.98
CA GLU A 84 7.59 -12.13 21.52
C GLU A 84 6.21 -12.77 21.60
N VAL A 85 5.51 -12.57 22.72
CA VAL A 85 4.15 -13.08 22.93
C VAL A 85 3.17 -12.40 21.97
N ALA A 86 3.27 -11.08 21.82
CA ALA A 86 2.49 -10.31 20.87
C ALA A 86 2.72 -10.81 19.43
N GLN A 87 3.97 -11.06 19.03
CA GLN A 87 4.29 -11.56 17.70
C GLN A 87 3.70 -12.96 17.45
N GLN A 88 3.78 -13.87 18.43
CA GLN A 88 3.17 -15.20 18.31
C GLN A 88 1.65 -15.11 18.16
N LYS A 89 0.99 -14.27 18.97
CA LYS A 89 -0.45 -14.01 18.86
C LYS A 89 -0.82 -13.42 17.51
N ALA A 90 -0.06 -12.45 17.00
CA ALA A 90 -0.28 -11.86 15.69
C ALA A 90 -0.17 -12.89 14.56
N ILE A 91 0.86 -13.74 14.59
CA ILE A 91 1.03 -14.84 13.62
C ILE A 91 -0.16 -15.80 13.70
N ALA A 92 -0.63 -16.14 14.91
CA ALA A 92 -1.79 -17.01 15.10
C ALA A 92 -3.06 -16.42 14.48
N VAL A 93 -3.30 -15.10 14.64
CA VAL A 93 -4.42 -14.40 14.00
C VAL A 93 -4.36 -14.50 12.47
N PHE A 94 -3.23 -14.16 11.85
CA PHE A 94 -3.13 -14.21 10.38
C PHE A 94 -3.20 -15.64 9.82
N LYS A 95 -2.70 -16.64 10.56
CA LYS A 95 -2.92 -18.05 10.22
C LYS A 95 -4.40 -18.46 10.33
N ALA A 96 -5.10 -18.01 11.36
CA ALA A 96 -6.54 -18.26 11.53
C ALA A 96 -7.38 -17.61 10.41
N LEU A 97 -6.89 -16.50 9.85
CA LEU A 97 -7.44 -15.86 8.65
C LEU A 97 -7.15 -16.62 7.35
N GLY A 98 -6.38 -17.70 7.39
CA GLY A 98 -5.99 -18.48 6.21
C GLY A 98 -4.88 -17.85 5.38
N MET A 99 -4.16 -16.87 5.93
CA MET A 99 -3.09 -16.18 5.22
C MET A 99 -1.73 -16.85 5.44
N LYS A 100 -0.91 -16.87 4.39
CA LYS A 100 0.49 -17.31 4.50
C LYS A 100 1.36 -16.21 5.09
N VAL A 101 2.20 -16.62 6.04
CA VAL A 101 3.04 -15.75 6.86
C VAL A 101 4.47 -16.26 6.83
N ASP A 102 5.43 -15.36 6.63
CA ASP A 102 6.85 -15.60 6.76
C ASP A 102 7.28 -15.25 8.19
N GLU A 103 7.53 -16.27 9.02
CA GLU A 103 7.73 -16.11 10.48
C GLU A 103 9.07 -15.49 10.87
N LYS A 104 10.11 -15.60 10.02
CA LYS A 104 11.44 -15.01 10.21
C LYS A 104 12.05 -14.62 8.86
N LYS A 105 12.63 -13.43 8.75
CA LYS A 105 13.40 -13.04 7.57
C LYS A 105 14.84 -13.52 7.65
N THR A 106 15.32 -14.12 6.56
CA THR A 106 16.73 -14.33 6.25
C THR A 106 17.40 -12.98 5.98
N LYS A 107 18.66 -12.80 6.40
CA LYS A 107 19.48 -11.55 6.35
C LYS A 107 19.40 -10.74 5.04
N THR A 108 19.07 -11.36 3.90
CA THR A 108 18.98 -10.71 2.59
C THR A 108 17.73 -9.83 2.42
N GLN A 109 16.61 -10.14 3.09
CA GLN A 109 15.38 -9.34 3.01
C GLN A 109 15.34 -8.16 4.00
N GLN A 110 16.35 -8.07 4.87
CA GLN A 110 16.50 -7.10 5.94
C GLN A 110 16.87 -5.71 5.37
N LYS A 111 17.76 -5.66 4.37
CA LYS A 111 18.27 -4.40 3.78
C LYS A 111 17.25 -3.51 3.06
N ALA A 112 16.11 -4.06 2.62
CA ALA A 112 15.10 -3.28 1.87
C ALA A 112 14.00 -2.69 2.76
N ILE A 113 13.92 -3.09 4.03
CA ILE A 113 12.91 -2.61 4.99
C ILE A 113 13.55 -1.79 6.13
N ASP A 114 14.80 -2.09 6.49
CA ASP A 114 15.51 -1.53 7.64
C ASP A 114 16.12 -0.13 7.43
N ALA A 115 15.70 0.61 6.40
CA ALA A 115 16.12 2.00 6.30
C ALA A 115 15.56 2.87 7.45
N ASP A 116 14.58 2.37 8.25
CA ASP A 116 13.79 3.24 9.14
C ASP A 116 13.32 2.66 10.50
N ALA A 117 13.77 1.48 11.00
CA ALA A 117 13.31 1.03 12.33
C ALA A 117 14.28 0.15 13.13
N ALA A 118 14.26 0.37 14.45
CA ALA A 118 15.12 -0.18 15.48
C ALA A 118 15.05 -1.72 15.61
N GLY A 119 16.12 -2.42 15.21
CA GLY A 119 16.66 -3.66 15.81
C GLY A 119 15.81 -4.94 15.89
N THR A 120 14.48 -4.87 15.85
CA THR A 120 13.58 -6.00 16.11
C THR A 120 12.99 -6.51 14.80
N SER A 121 13.20 -7.79 14.52
CA SER A 121 12.74 -8.44 13.29
C SER A 121 11.36 -9.06 13.47
N TYR A 122 10.34 -8.47 12.84
CA TYR A 122 8.99 -9.03 12.79
C TYR A 122 8.80 -9.96 11.58
N GLY A 123 7.88 -10.92 11.72
CA GLY A 123 7.37 -11.68 10.57
C GLY A 123 6.60 -10.79 9.60
N THR A 124 6.42 -11.26 8.35
CA THR A 124 5.64 -10.54 7.33
C THR A 124 4.60 -11.42 6.68
N THR A 125 3.50 -10.83 6.20
CA THR A 125 2.59 -11.54 5.30
C THR A 125 3.27 -11.73 3.94
N GLN A 126 3.05 -12.88 3.29
CA GLN A 126 3.66 -13.19 2.00
C GLN A 126 3.30 -12.15 0.93
N TYR A 127 2.05 -11.68 0.98
CA TYR A 127 1.47 -10.73 0.04
C TYR A 127 1.20 -9.38 0.69
N LEU A 128 1.16 -8.35 -0.16
CA LEU A 128 0.80 -6.99 0.22
C LEU A 128 -0.71 -6.92 0.41
N VAL A 129 -1.17 -6.68 1.63
CA VAL A 129 -2.60 -6.61 1.95
C VAL A 129 -2.98 -5.21 2.41
N PHE A 130 -4.21 -4.82 2.11
CA PHE A 130 -4.77 -3.53 2.49
C PHE A 130 -5.64 -3.70 3.72
N TRP A 131 -5.20 -3.18 4.86
CA TRP A 131 -5.91 -3.33 6.14
C TRP A 131 -6.50 -2.01 6.58
N SER A 132 -7.77 -2.01 6.96
CA SER A 132 -8.37 -0.84 7.58
C SER A 132 -7.89 -0.73 9.02
N ASN A 133 -7.69 0.47 9.54
CA ASN A 133 -7.31 0.65 10.94
C ASN A 133 -8.30 0.01 11.94
N PRO A 134 -9.64 0.13 11.76
CA PRO A 134 -10.60 -0.50 12.67
C PRO A 134 -10.51 -2.03 12.66
N GLN A 135 -10.20 -2.63 11.51
CA GLN A 135 -9.98 -4.07 11.38
C GLN A 135 -8.75 -4.50 12.17
N LEU A 136 -7.64 -3.75 12.07
CA LEU A 136 -6.43 -4.06 12.83
C LEU A 136 -6.67 -3.93 14.34
N ASP A 137 -7.45 -2.94 14.77
CA ASP A 137 -7.77 -2.76 16.18
C ASP A 137 -8.64 -3.91 16.72
N GLN A 138 -9.65 -4.34 15.96
CA GLN A 138 -10.48 -5.50 16.31
C GLN A 138 -9.69 -6.81 16.32
N LEU A 139 -8.77 -6.99 15.37
CA LEU A 139 -7.87 -8.14 15.35
C LEU A 139 -6.89 -8.12 16.53
N ALA A 140 -6.46 -6.94 16.98
CA ALA A 140 -5.61 -6.79 18.16
C ALA A 140 -6.41 -7.13 19.43
N ASP A 141 -7.65 -6.66 19.54
CA ASP A 141 -8.55 -7.01 20.65
C ASP A 141 -8.81 -8.51 20.72
N LEU A 142 -9.09 -9.14 19.57
CA LEU A 142 -9.24 -10.59 19.46
C LEU A 142 -7.97 -11.33 19.89
N ALA A 143 -6.79 -10.84 19.50
CA ALA A 143 -5.52 -11.44 19.87
C ALA A 143 -5.25 -11.36 21.38
N LEU A 144 -5.63 -10.24 22.01
CA LEU A 144 -5.49 -10.04 23.46
C LEU A 144 -6.47 -10.90 24.24
N SER A 145 -7.74 -10.97 23.81
CA SER A 145 -8.80 -11.72 24.51
C SER A 145 -8.73 -13.23 24.29
N SER A 146 -8.13 -13.68 23.19
CA SER A 146 -8.01 -15.11 22.89
C SER A 146 -6.91 -15.77 23.74
N ALA A 147 -7.18 -17.00 24.16
CA ALA A 147 -6.14 -17.92 24.63
C ALA A 147 -5.19 -18.32 23.47
N GLU A 148 -4.31 -19.30 23.66
CA GLU A 148 -3.31 -19.73 22.64
C GLU A 148 -3.89 -20.03 21.24
N LYS A 149 -5.18 -20.37 21.14
CA LYS A 149 -5.85 -20.66 19.87
C LYS A 149 -6.88 -19.58 19.52
N VAL A 150 -6.63 -18.86 18.43
CA VAL A 150 -7.58 -17.91 17.84
C VAL A 150 -8.63 -18.66 17.02
N ASP A 151 -9.90 -18.37 17.26
CA ASP A 151 -11.00 -18.93 16.46
C ASP A 151 -11.03 -18.29 15.06
N ALA A 152 -11.03 -19.12 14.02
CA ALA A 152 -10.99 -18.66 12.63
C ALA A 152 -12.27 -17.91 12.24
N ARG A 153 -13.43 -18.28 12.80
CA ARG A 153 -14.69 -17.59 12.50
C ARG A 153 -14.71 -16.20 13.14
N ALA A 154 -14.28 -16.08 14.39
CA ALA A 154 -14.11 -14.78 15.05
C ALA A 154 -13.09 -13.89 14.33
N ALA A 155 -11.95 -14.44 13.90
CA ALA A 155 -10.95 -13.69 13.14
C ALA A 155 -11.51 -13.15 11.83
N LYS A 156 -12.22 -14.00 11.06
CA LYS A 156 -12.87 -13.56 9.82
C LYS A 156 -13.91 -12.48 10.08
N ALA A 157 -14.74 -12.60 11.11
CA ALA A 157 -15.73 -11.59 11.46
C ALA A 157 -15.07 -10.24 11.80
N ALA A 158 -13.97 -10.25 12.57
CA ALA A 158 -13.19 -9.05 12.87
C ALA A 158 -12.52 -8.44 11.62
N ALA A 159 -12.10 -9.27 10.67
CA ALA A 159 -11.48 -8.82 9.42
C ALA A 159 -12.48 -8.37 8.34
N ASP A 160 -13.77 -8.66 8.52
CA ASP A 160 -14.87 -8.30 7.62
C ASP A 160 -15.65 -7.06 8.11
N ALA A 161 -15.64 -6.78 9.41
CA ALA A 161 -16.22 -5.56 9.96
C ALA A 161 -15.29 -4.33 9.77
N GLY A 162 -15.86 -3.12 9.77
CA GLY A 162 -15.09 -1.87 9.87
C GLY A 162 -14.17 -1.57 8.68
N HIS A 163 -14.64 -1.76 7.45
CA HIS A 163 -13.91 -1.34 6.26
C HIS A 163 -13.67 0.17 6.27
N GLY A 164 -12.40 0.55 6.22
CA GLY A 164 -11.98 1.93 6.04
C GLY A 164 -12.43 2.46 4.69
N ILE A 165 -12.53 3.79 4.58
CA ILE A 165 -13.05 4.50 3.41
C ILE A 165 -12.28 4.11 2.15
N ASP A 166 -10.96 4.01 2.24
CA ASP A 166 -10.11 3.67 1.11
C ASP A 166 -10.20 2.20 0.67
N VAL A 167 -10.41 1.27 1.61
CA VAL A 167 -10.69 -0.14 1.31
C VAL A 167 -12.07 -0.30 0.67
N ALA A 168 -13.10 0.37 1.19
CA ALA A 168 -14.44 0.33 0.61
C ALA A 168 -14.48 0.94 -0.80
N LEU A 169 -13.77 2.05 -1.03
CA LEU A 169 -13.74 2.70 -2.34
C LEU A 169 -12.92 1.91 -3.37
N PHE A 170 -11.75 1.39 -2.99
CA PHE A 170 -10.79 0.82 -3.95
C PHE A 170 -10.62 -0.69 -3.90
N GLY A 171 -11.34 -1.35 -2.99
CA GLY A 171 -11.36 -2.79 -2.82
C GLY A 171 -10.09 -3.37 -2.21
N ARG A 172 -10.16 -4.66 -1.93
CA ARG A 172 -9.08 -5.49 -1.39
C ARG A 172 -9.11 -6.86 -2.05
N MET A 173 -7.93 -7.36 -2.43
CA MET A 173 -7.75 -8.71 -2.93
C MET A 173 -6.72 -9.45 -2.07
N VAL A 174 -7.07 -10.63 -1.58
CA VAL A 174 -6.21 -11.54 -0.81
C VAL A 174 -6.31 -12.93 -1.43
N ALA A 175 -5.24 -13.36 -2.11
CA ALA A 175 -5.27 -14.57 -2.93
C ALA A 175 -5.49 -15.87 -2.12
N ASP A 176 -4.85 -15.98 -0.95
CA ASP A 176 -4.98 -17.18 -0.11
C ASP A 176 -6.29 -17.23 0.70
N ALA A 177 -6.99 -16.10 0.82
CA ALA A 177 -8.17 -15.94 1.67
C ALA A 177 -9.22 -15.08 0.96
N ALA A 178 -9.91 -15.68 -0.02
CA ALA A 178 -10.89 -14.98 -0.85
C ALA A 178 -12.05 -14.38 -0.05
N ASP A 179 -12.38 -14.96 1.11
CA ASP A 179 -13.39 -14.43 2.05
C ASP A 179 -13.04 -13.02 2.58
N LEU A 180 -11.78 -12.61 2.49
CA LEU A 180 -11.34 -11.27 2.90
C LEU A 180 -11.40 -10.25 1.76
N ASN A 181 -11.80 -10.65 0.56
CA ASN A 181 -11.91 -9.74 -0.57
C ASN A 181 -13.02 -8.71 -0.31
N VAL A 182 -12.74 -7.47 -0.70
CA VAL A 182 -13.71 -6.39 -0.64
C VAL A 182 -13.87 -5.84 -2.05
N ASP A 183 -15.11 -5.84 -2.54
CA ASP A 183 -15.42 -5.26 -3.85
C ASP A 183 -15.30 -3.74 -3.81
N ALA A 184 -14.66 -3.18 -4.82
CA ALA A 184 -14.44 -1.74 -4.92
C ALA A 184 -15.74 -1.02 -5.32
N ALA A 185 -16.11 0.02 -4.58
CA ALA A 185 -17.23 0.89 -4.96
C ALA A 185 -16.88 1.88 -6.09
N VAL A 186 -15.58 2.14 -6.34
CA VAL A 186 -15.12 3.15 -7.30
C VAL A 186 -14.37 2.53 -8.48
N GLN A 187 -14.81 2.87 -9.68
CA GLN A 187 -14.10 2.60 -10.92
C GLN A 187 -13.30 3.85 -11.34
N VAL A 188 -12.00 3.69 -11.56
CA VAL A 188 -11.11 4.79 -11.97
C VAL A 188 -10.45 4.43 -13.30
N ALA A 189 -10.74 5.20 -14.34
CA ALA A 189 -10.12 5.05 -15.65
C ALA A 189 -8.67 5.56 -15.67
N HIS A 190 -7.91 5.14 -16.68
CA HIS A 190 -6.65 5.80 -17.01
C HIS A 190 -6.95 7.21 -17.55
N ALA A 191 -6.19 8.21 -17.12
CA ALA A 191 -6.29 9.54 -17.69
C ALA A 191 -5.50 9.57 -19.00
N LEU A 192 -6.11 10.08 -20.07
CA LEU A 192 -5.49 10.24 -21.39
C LEU A 192 -5.50 11.72 -21.78
N SER A 193 -4.47 12.16 -22.50
CA SER A 193 -4.49 13.48 -23.13
C SER A 193 -5.63 13.60 -24.14
N THR A 194 -6.21 14.78 -24.28
CA THR A 194 -7.26 15.05 -25.28
C THR A 194 -6.73 15.23 -26.71
N HIS A 195 -5.41 15.40 -26.85
CA HIS A 195 -4.70 15.54 -28.13
C HIS A 195 -3.58 14.49 -28.26
N ALA A 196 -3.05 14.34 -29.47
CA ALA A 196 -1.88 13.51 -29.74
C ALA A 196 -0.64 14.10 -29.05
N VAL A 197 0.26 13.25 -28.57
CA VAL A 197 1.51 13.70 -27.95
C VAL A 197 2.72 13.03 -28.62
N THR A 198 3.80 13.79 -28.66
CA THR A 198 5.14 13.28 -28.98
C THR A 198 5.98 13.44 -27.72
N PRO A 199 6.47 12.36 -27.10
CA PRO A 199 7.39 12.47 -25.99
C PRO A 199 8.65 13.23 -26.40
N GLU A 200 9.01 14.25 -25.64
CA GLU A 200 10.27 14.98 -25.80
C GLU A 200 11.33 14.36 -24.89
N GLN A 201 12.55 14.22 -25.39
CA GLN A 201 13.70 13.80 -24.59
C GLN A 201 14.39 15.02 -24.01
N ASP A 202 14.57 15.02 -22.69
CA ASP A 202 15.31 16.05 -21.98
C ASP A 202 16.73 15.55 -21.72
N TYR A 203 17.72 16.17 -22.37
CA TYR A 203 19.14 15.84 -22.20
C TYR A 203 19.76 16.76 -21.15
N TYR A 204 20.29 16.18 -20.08
CA TYR A 204 20.95 16.90 -19.00
C TYR A 204 22.24 16.19 -18.59
N THR A 205 23.19 16.95 -18.06
CA THR A 205 24.45 16.46 -17.49
C THR A 205 24.55 16.88 -16.02
N ALA A 206 25.32 16.13 -15.23
CA ALA A 206 25.72 16.56 -13.89
C ALA A 206 27.08 17.26 -14.00
N VAL A 207 27.25 18.38 -13.31
CA VAL A 207 28.50 19.15 -13.29
C VAL A 207 29.22 18.88 -11.98
N ASP A 208 30.54 18.68 -12.03
CA ASP A 208 31.39 18.58 -10.85
C ASP A 208 31.90 19.98 -10.45
N ASP A 209 31.42 20.48 -9.31
CA ASP A 209 31.79 21.79 -8.78
C ASP A 209 33.28 21.88 -8.37
N THR A 210 33.96 20.75 -8.14
CA THR A 210 35.36 20.68 -7.68
C THR A 210 36.36 20.35 -8.77
N ASN A 211 35.88 19.99 -9.96
CA ASN A 211 36.70 19.66 -11.12
C ASN A 211 36.17 20.37 -12.40
N PRO A 212 36.30 21.70 -12.48
CA PRO A 212 35.73 22.49 -13.57
C PRO A 212 36.47 22.35 -14.92
N GLU A 213 37.66 21.74 -14.93
CA GLU A 213 38.51 21.63 -16.14
C GLU A 213 38.41 20.29 -16.86
N GLU A 214 37.96 19.20 -16.21
CA GLU A 214 37.65 17.96 -16.93
C GLU A 214 36.23 18.03 -17.51
N GLU A 215 36.14 18.12 -18.84
CA GLU A 215 34.88 18.07 -19.59
C GLU A 215 34.03 16.87 -19.18
N THR A 216 32.87 17.14 -18.58
CA THR A 216 31.72 16.23 -18.48
C THR A 216 32.07 14.82 -18.00
N GLY A 217 32.50 14.71 -16.74
CA GLY A 217 32.52 13.44 -16.03
C GLY A 217 31.11 12.86 -15.93
N ALA A 218 30.86 11.77 -16.65
CA ALA A 218 29.89 10.74 -16.26
C ALA A 218 30.57 9.74 -15.32
#